data_AF-A0A520XZJ5-F1
#
_entry.id   AF-A0A520XZJ5-F1
#
_cell.length_a   1.000
_cell.length_b   1.000
_cell.length_c   1.000
_cell.angle_alpha   90.00
_cell.angle_beta   90.00
_cell.angle_gamma   90.00
#
_symmetry.space_group_name_H-M   'P 1'
#
loop_
_entity.id
_entity.type
_entity.pdbx_description
1 polymer ?
#
loop_
_entity_poly.entity_id
_entity_poly.type
_entity_poly.pdbx_seq_one_letter_code
_entity_poly.pdbx_strand_id
1 'polypeptide(L)'
;MNSFDRRDGGFTLIEAAVALLIATFIFVALGQTIATALRASGERRLEQQASALTAEVAEAVRSMTFEQVALLPSTSDPTRLPGTTFDPGTGAEVIVEDSAAGISAQVTTETFNTVTYTLTRYITWVDDDPLDSKAQDYKRLTVVANWDSGGQARAEELETLIALQQAEAGTSNPTYGAAFDPPFASEFGKEESDVVIGHTITNIGNRDDRFDITVVNDLGWPVSVREAATGTALVDSTGNGIPDTGLLLPSPDAGSTVDIEVVVSIPAGTAFGERSVTIIEATSATDPDSSSSASDRVTSTGAFASVDVDLFLKSGMGLSGVAPVGSPSTVAGENGTTFSWSGVAPESLSAASDGTLELYVTRRGTCAAGTIAFTASVGTIGTGTWASVPSGDIGVSTCDPVLATVVLPIDGALLPAGDTIFVQIDITKVSGGAKAKRGLTVAFDGLSAASNLAFKAVRP
;
A
#
# COMPACT_ATOMS: atom_id res chain seq x y z
N MET A 1 -34.42 -63.79 41.33
CA MET A 1 -34.59 -62.71 42.32
C MET A 1 -33.60 -62.99 43.46
N ASN A 2 -32.30 -62.77 43.22
CA ASN A 2 -31.26 -62.96 44.24
C ASN A 2 -31.03 -61.60 44.89
N SER A 3 -31.70 -61.42 46.02
CA SER A 3 -31.44 -60.34 46.96
C SER A 3 -30.00 -60.47 47.43
N PHE A 4 -29.10 -59.64 46.91
CA PHE A 4 -27.79 -59.46 47.50
C PHE A 4 -28.01 -58.79 48.86
N ASP A 5 -28.02 -59.63 49.88
CA ASP A 5 -28.01 -59.29 51.29
C ASP A 5 -26.77 -58.43 51.56
N ARG A 6 -26.94 -57.10 51.49
CA ARG A 6 -25.94 -56.13 51.92
C ARG A 6 -25.89 -56.20 53.44
N ARG A 7 -25.05 -57.08 53.95
CA ARG A 7 -24.60 -57.03 55.34
C ARG A 7 -23.79 -55.76 55.50
N ASP A 8 -24.43 -54.72 56.03
CA ASP A 8 -23.75 -53.54 56.57
C ASP A 8 -22.97 -53.97 57.81
N GLY A 9 -21.81 -54.59 57.60
CA GLY A 9 -20.83 -54.84 58.65
C GLY A 9 -20.25 -53.51 59.10
N GLY A 10 -20.66 -53.04 60.27
CA GLY A 10 -20.09 -51.85 60.88
C GLY A 10 -18.57 -51.98 61.05
N PHE A 11 -17.86 -50.87 60.86
CA PHE A 11 -16.41 -50.79 60.95
C PHE A 11 -15.95 -51.15 62.37
N THR A 12 -15.07 -52.13 62.53
CA THR A 12 -14.54 -52.49 63.85
C THR A 12 -13.52 -51.45 64.32
N LEU A 13 -13.39 -51.27 65.64
CA LEU A 13 -12.44 -50.32 66.23
C LEU A 13 -10.98 -50.62 65.83
N ILE A 14 -10.64 -51.89 65.59
CA ILE A 14 -9.33 -52.32 65.12
C ILE A 14 -9.10 -51.88 63.67
N GLU A 15 -10.10 -52.02 62.79
CA GLU A 15 -10.01 -51.54 61.41
C GLU A 15 -9.85 -50.01 61.36
N ALA A 16 -10.51 -49.26 62.26
CA ALA A 16 -10.33 -47.81 62.40
C ALA A 16 -8.89 -47.43 62.77
N ALA A 17 -8.31 -48.13 63.75
CA ALA A 17 -6.94 -47.88 64.16
C ALA A 17 -5.93 -48.20 63.04
N VAL A 18 -6.11 -49.32 62.33
CA VAL A 18 -5.24 -49.71 61.21
C VAL A 18 -5.37 -48.74 60.04
N ALA A 19 -6.59 -48.32 59.69
CA ALA A 19 -6.84 -47.35 58.63
C ALA A 19 -6.18 -45.99 58.94
N LEU A 20 -6.26 -45.51 60.18
CA LEU A 20 -5.58 -44.26 60.59
C LEU A 20 -4.06 -44.37 60.53
N LEU A 21 -3.50 -45.52 60.92
CA LEU A 21 -2.06 -45.76 60.85
C LEU A 21 -1.56 -45.78 59.39
N ILE A 22 -2.27 -46.48 58.50
CA ILE A 22 -1.97 -46.49 57.06
C ILE A 22 -2.08 -45.08 56.46
N ALA A 23 -3.17 -44.35 56.78
CA ALA A 23 -3.35 -42.98 56.31
C ALA A 23 -2.21 -42.06 56.77
N THR A 24 -1.75 -42.21 58.02
CA THR A 24 -0.62 -41.44 58.56
C THR A 24 0.66 -41.68 57.75
N PHE A 25 0.99 -42.95 57.45
CA PHE A 25 2.16 -43.26 56.62
C PHE A 25 2.06 -42.65 55.21
N ILE A 26 0.88 -42.68 54.59
CA ILE A 26 0.65 -42.08 53.28
C ILE A 26 0.83 -40.56 53.35
N PHE A 27 0.26 -39.89 54.35
CA PHE A 27 0.38 -38.43 54.49
C PHE A 27 1.82 -38.00 54.79
N VAL A 28 2.58 -38.77 55.57
CA VAL A 28 4.01 -38.47 55.82
C VAL A 28 4.82 -38.58 54.53
N ALA A 29 4.63 -39.65 53.75
CA ALA A 29 5.31 -39.83 52.46
C ALA A 29 4.93 -38.72 51.46
N LEU A 30 3.65 -38.33 51.42
CA LEU A 30 3.17 -37.24 50.57
C LEU A 30 3.76 -35.89 51.00
N GLY A 31 3.84 -35.63 52.31
CA GLY A 31 4.43 -34.41 52.86
C GLY A 31 5.89 -34.23 52.48
N GLN A 32 6.69 -35.31 52.53
CA GLN A 32 8.08 -35.29 52.07
C GLN A 32 8.22 -35.04 50.57
N THR A 33 7.32 -35.64 49.78
CA THR A 33 7.28 -35.44 48.31
C THR A 33 6.95 -33.98 47.97
N ILE A 34 5.95 -33.39 48.61
CA ILE A 34 5.56 -31.98 48.41
C ILE A 34 6.71 -31.05 48.83
N ALA A 35 7.35 -31.31 49.98
CA ALA A 35 8.46 -30.48 50.44
C ALA A 35 9.65 -30.49 49.46
N THR A 36 9.95 -31.65 48.88
CA THR A 36 11.01 -31.79 47.85
C THR A 36 10.62 -31.07 46.56
N ALA A 37 9.37 -31.19 46.12
CA ALA A 37 8.86 -30.51 44.93
C ALA A 37 8.91 -28.98 45.07
N LEU A 38 8.55 -28.45 46.25
CA LEU A 38 8.61 -27.00 46.51
C LEU A 38 10.06 -26.50 46.52
N ARG A 39 11.00 -27.24 47.11
CA ARG A 39 12.43 -26.89 47.07
C ARG A 39 12.98 -26.88 45.64
N ALA A 40 12.71 -27.94 44.87
CA ALA A 40 13.11 -28.03 43.47
C ALA A 40 12.51 -26.90 42.62
N SER A 41 11.25 -26.52 42.88
CA SER A 41 10.62 -25.38 42.19
C SER A 41 11.25 -24.05 42.56
N GLY A 42 11.64 -23.86 43.82
CA GLY A 42 12.37 -22.67 44.26
C GLY A 42 13.73 -22.57 43.60
N GLU A 43 14.46 -23.68 43.54
CA GLU A 43 15.78 -23.77 42.93
C GLU A 43 15.76 -23.43 41.44
N ARG A 44 14.84 -24.01 40.66
CA ARG A 44 14.67 -23.65 39.24
C ARG A 44 14.38 -22.18 39.01
N ARG A 45 13.67 -21.53 39.94
CA ARG A 45 13.41 -20.08 39.83
C ARG A 45 14.67 -19.26 40.06
N LEU A 46 15.56 -19.70 40.96
CA LEU A 46 16.85 -19.04 41.19
C LEU A 46 17.79 -19.21 39.99
N GLU A 47 17.79 -20.39 39.36
CA GLU A 47 18.53 -20.65 38.11
C GLU A 47 18.02 -19.78 36.95
N GLN A 48 16.69 -19.69 36.77
CA GLN A 48 16.10 -18.81 35.76
C GLN A 48 16.47 -17.33 35.98
N GLN A 49 16.56 -16.90 37.25
CA GLN A 49 17.00 -15.55 37.58
C GLN A 49 18.49 -15.34 37.29
N ALA A 50 19.34 -16.30 37.64
CA ALA A 50 20.76 -16.24 37.29
C ALA A 50 20.95 -16.14 35.77
N SER A 51 20.26 -16.98 35.01
CA SER A 51 20.30 -16.96 33.54
C SER A 51 19.87 -15.59 32.97
N ALA A 52 18.78 -15.01 33.48
CA ALA A 52 18.33 -13.68 33.08
C ALA A 52 19.38 -12.58 33.37
N LEU A 53 20.02 -12.62 34.54
CA LEU A 53 21.09 -11.68 34.90
C LEU A 53 22.32 -11.83 34.01
N THR A 54 22.75 -13.06 33.71
CA THR A 54 23.88 -13.27 32.79
C THR A 54 23.57 -12.78 31.38
N ALA A 55 22.34 -12.99 30.90
CA ALA A 55 21.89 -12.50 29.60
C ALA A 55 21.82 -10.97 29.54
N GLU A 56 21.32 -10.31 30.59
CA GLU A 56 21.31 -8.85 30.69
C GLU A 56 22.72 -8.26 30.60
N VAL A 57 23.68 -8.84 31.32
CA VAL A 57 25.09 -8.44 31.22
C VAL A 57 25.65 -8.66 29.81
N ALA A 58 25.34 -9.80 29.19
CA ALA A 58 25.80 -10.10 27.84
C ALA A 58 25.26 -9.10 26.81
N GLU A 59 23.97 -8.74 26.87
CA GLU A 59 23.38 -7.74 26.00
C GLU A 59 23.93 -6.32 26.27
N ALA A 60 24.17 -5.98 27.54
CA ALA A 60 24.82 -4.70 27.88
C ALA A 60 26.23 -4.60 27.28
N VAL A 61 27.02 -5.67 27.34
CA VAL A 61 28.36 -5.70 26.71
C VAL A 61 28.26 -5.71 25.18
N ARG A 62 27.30 -6.41 24.59
CA ARG A 62 27.06 -6.39 23.13
C ARG A 62 26.68 -5.01 22.59
N SER A 63 26.11 -4.15 23.43
CA SER A 63 25.80 -2.76 23.05
C SER A 63 27.01 -1.82 23.07
N MET A 64 28.17 -2.26 23.58
CA MET A 64 29.40 -1.47 23.61
C MET A 64 30.14 -1.53 22.27
N THR A 65 30.95 -0.52 21.98
CA THR A 65 31.89 -0.59 20.85
C THR A 65 32.94 -1.66 21.09
N PHE A 66 33.50 -2.26 20.04
CA PHE A 66 34.46 -3.35 20.18
C PHE A 66 35.68 -2.96 21.00
N GLU A 67 36.14 -1.72 20.89
CA GLU A 67 37.24 -1.14 21.67
C GLU A 67 36.90 -1.08 23.17
N GLN A 68 35.64 -0.76 23.50
CA GLN A 68 35.16 -0.70 24.89
C GLN A 68 34.93 -2.06 25.53
N VAL A 69 34.79 -3.13 24.74
CA VAL A 69 34.67 -4.51 25.24
C VAL A 69 36.05 -4.97 25.75
N ALA A 70 36.42 -4.52 26.93
CA ALA A 70 37.63 -4.89 27.65
C ALA A 70 37.34 -4.74 29.15
N LEU A 71 38.22 -5.29 30.00
CA LEU A 71 38.17 -5.08 31.44
C LEU A 71 39.06 -3.90 31.83
N LEU A 72 38.61 -3.06 32.77
CA LEU A 72 39.51 -2.15 33.44
C LEU A 72 40.54 -2.95 34.25
N PRO A 73 41.85 -2.65 34.17
CA PRO A 73 42.87 -3.36 34.92
C PRO A 73 42.55 -3.37 36.41
N SER A 74 42.24 -4.55 36.96
CA SER A 74 41.82 -4.70 38.36
C SER A 74 42.67 -5.75 39.08
N THR A 75 42.93 -5.51 40.37
CA THR A 75 43.77 -6.38 41.20
C THR A 75 42.98 -7.31 42.12
N SER A 76 41.65 -7.39 41.98
CA SER A 76 40.78 -7.95 43.04
C SER A 76 40.16 -9.32 42.76
N ASP A 77 40.43 -9.96 41.62
CA ASP A 77 39.87 -11.28 41.34
C ASP A 77 40.81 -12.42 41.80
N PRO A 78 40.42 -13.23 42.82
CA PRO A 78 41.21 -14.35 43.31
C PRO A 78 41.24 -15.56 42.35
N THR A 79 40.37 -15.60 41.34
CA THR A 79 40.31 -16.72 40.36
C THR A 79 41.20 -16.50 39.15
N ARG A 80 41.73 -15.29 38.98
CA ARG A 80 42.73 -14.99 37.96
C ARG A 80 43.98 -15.84 38.24
N LEU A 81 44.37 -16.67 37.27
CA LEU A 81 45.63 -17.40 37.33
C LEU A 81 46.80 -16.39 37.42
N PRO A 82 47.98 -16.77 37.96
CA PRO A 82 49.17 -15.94 37.87
C PRO A 82 49.55 -15.73 36.41
N GLY A 83 49.09 -14.63 35.82
CA GLY A 83 49.15 -14.40 34.37
C GLY A 83 47.85 -13.76 33.90
N THR A 84 47.92 -12.97 32.86
CA THR A 84 46.78 -12.26 32.27
C THR A 84 45.85 -13.21 31.51
N THR A 85 45.52 -14.40 32.05
CA THR A 85 44.82 -15.45 31.32
C THR A 85 43.64 -16.03 32.09
N PHE A 86 42.60 -16.44 31.36
CA PHE A 86 41.41 -17.14 31.84
C PHE A 86 41.17 -18.38 30.99
N ASP A 87 40.75 -19.50 31.59
CA ASP A 87 40.48 -20.75 30.88
C ASP A 87 38.97 -21.06 30.92
N PRO A 88 38.22 -20.82 29.83
CA PRO A 88 36.80 -21.17 29.73
C PRO A 88 36.57 -22.70 29.54
N GLY A 89 37.59 -23.54 29.74
CA GLY A 89 37.53 -24.98 29.53
C GLY A 89 38.03 -25.43 28.16
N THR A 90 38.44 -24.49 27.29
CA THR A 90 39.06 -24.75 25.99
C THR A 90 40.57 -24.50 25.97
N GLY A 91 41.16 -24.15 27.11
CA GLY A 91 42.56 -23.74 27.24
C GLY A 91 42.69 -22.29 27.70
N ALA A 92 43.87 -21.93 28.19
CA ALA A 92 44.14 -20.59 28.70
C ALA A 92 44.14 -19.54 27.57
N GLU A 93 43.19 -18.61 27.64
CA GLU A 93 43.05 -17.45 26.74
C GLU A 93 43.54 -16.18 27.45
N VAL A 94 44.03 -15.18 26.71
CA VAL A 94 44.55 -13.92 27.30
C VAL A 94 43.40 -12.96 27.59
N ILE A 95 43.31 -12.48 28.83
CA ILE A 95 42.34 -11.47 29.26
C ILE A 95 42.63 -10.13 28.58
N VAL A 96 41.59 -9.51 28.05
CA VAL A 96 41.63 -8.19 27.43
C VAL A 96 41.46 -7.12 28.51
N GLU A 97 42.52 -6.37 28.79
CA GLU A 97 42.47 -5.22 29.70
C GLU A 97 42.78 -3.92 28.95
N ASP A 98 42.00 -2.88 29.21
CA ASP A 98 42.21 -1.54 28.66
C ASP A 98 41.84 -0.46 29.68
N SER A 99 42.64 0.60 29.76
CA SER A 99 42.31 1.81 30.52
C SER A 99 41.05 2.54 30.05
N ALA A 100 40.66 2.35 28.78
CA ALA A 100 39.44 2.88 28.17
C ALA A 100 38.28 1.89 28.15
N ALA A 101 38.40 0.74 28.85
CA ALA A 101 37.38 -0.28 28.94
C ALA A 101 36.02 0.26 29.42
N GLY A 102 34.94 -0.19 28.78
CA GLY A 102 33.57 0.10 29.19
C GLY A 102 33.12 -0.70 30.42
N ILE A 103 33.80 -1.81 30.74
CA ILE A 103 33.48 -2.65 31.89
C ILE A 103 34.35 -2.22 33.08
N SER A 104 33.75 -1.46 33.99
CA SER A 104 34.46 -0.83 35.12
C SER A 104 34.73 -1.75 36.31
N ALA A 105 33.94 -2.81 36.47
CA ALA A 105 34.12 -3.78 37.54
C ALA A 105 34.00 -5.20 36.98
N GLN A 106 35.06 -5.99 37.16
CA GLN A 106 35.08 -7.41 36.79
C GLN A 106 34.05 -8.20 37.61
N VAL A 107 33.93 -7.89 38.91
CA VAL A 107 32.99 -8.52 39.84
C VAL A 107 31.97 -7.49 40.32
N THR A 108 30.68 -7.81 40.19
CA THR A 108 29.58 -7.03 40.76
C THR A 108 28.63 -7.94 41.53
N THR A 109 27.85 -7.37 42.44
CA THR A 109 26.84 -8.12 43.20
C THR A 109 25.45 -7.53 42.95
N GLU A 110 24.46 -8.39 42.74
CA GLU A 110 23.07 -8.00 42.60
C GLU A 110 22.19 -8.83 43.53
N THR A 111 21.25 -8.19 44.22
CA THR A 111 20.36 -8.89 45.15
C THR A 111 18.94 -8.90 44.60
N PHE A 112 18.39 -10.09 44.36
CA PHE A 112 17.01 -10.29 43.92
C PHE A 112 16.28 -11.24 44.88
N ASN A 113 15.11 -10.82 45.39
CA ASN A 113 14.31 -11.60 46.35
C ASN A 113 15.11 -12.18 47.54
N THR A 114 16.00 -11.38 48.15
CA THR A 114 16.90 -11.74 49.28
C THR A 114 18.08 -12.66 48.93
N VAL A 115 18.16 -13.17 47.70
CA VAL A 115 19.33 -13.91 47.20
C VAL A 115 20.30 -12.93 46.56
N THR A 116 21.57 -13.01 46.95
CA THR A 116 22.64 -12.20 46.34
C THR A 116 23.41 -13.04 45.33
N TYR A 117 23.44 -12.54 44.10
CA TYR A 117 24.19 -13.06 42.98
C TYR A 117 25.50 -12.29 42.85
N THR A 118 26.61 -13.00 42.73
CA THR A 118 27.91 -12.43 42.41
C THR A 118 28.21 -12.70 40.94
N LEU A 119 28.17 -11.66 40.13
CA LEU A 119 28.42 -11.70 38.69
C LEU A 119 29.90 -11.41 38.44
N THR A 120 30.59 -12.36 37.82
CA THR A 120 32.00 -12.20 37.39
C THR A 120 32.07 -12.22 35.88
N ARG A 121 32.79 -11.27 35.29
CA ARG A 121 32.93 -11.09 33.84
C ARG A 121 34.37 -11.35 33.43
N TYR A 122 34.57 -12.09 32.36
CA TYR A 122 35.86 -12.27 31.72
C TYR A 122 35.73 -11.86 30.26
N ILE A 123 36.68 -11.05 29.78
CA ILE A 123 36.85 -10.77 28.36
C ILE A 123 38.20 -11.34 27.95
N THR A 124 38.22 -12.28 27.02
CA THR A 124 39.45 -12.89 26.52
C THR A 124 39.58 -12.75 25.01
N TRP A 125 40.81 -12.72 24.51
CA TRP A 125 41.09 -12.84 23.09
C TRP A 125 40.94 -14.30 22.65
N VAL A 126 40.18 -14.51 21.58
CA VAL A 126 40.06 -15.80 20.90
C VAL A 126 40.74 -15.69 19.54
N ASP A 127 41.63 -16.64 19.29
CA ASP A 127 42.32 -16.83 18.02
C ASP A 127 41.60 -17.95 17.26
N ASP A 128 41.07 -17.66 16.08
CA ASP A 128 40.35 -18.62 15.23
C ASP A 128 41.26 -19.33 14.22
N ASP A 129 42.44 -18.78 13.93
CA ASP A 129 43.47 -19.42 13.11
C ASP A 129 44.86 -19.33 13.77
N PRO A 130 45.40 -20.44 14.32
CA PRO A 130 46.75 -20.46 14.88
C PRO A 130 47.86 -20.20 13.86
N LEU A 131 47.54 -20.08 12.56
CA LEU A 131 48.46 -19.74 11.47
C LEU A 131 48.34 -18.30 10.98
N ASP A 132 47.29 -17.54 11.34
CA ASP A 132 47.25 -16.11 11.03
C ASP A 132 48.11 -15.35 12.05
N SER A 133 48.92 -14.43 11.53
CA SER A 133 49.67 -13.46 12.32
C SER A 133 48.78 -12.49 13.12
N LYS A 134 47.47 -12.46 12.84
CA LYS A 134 46.47 -11.66 13.56
C LYS A 134 45.83 -12.47 14.69
N ALA A 135 46.56 -12.64 15.78
CA ALA A 135 46.15 -13.53 16.89
C ALA A 135 44.91 -13.10 17.73
N GLN A 136 44.01 -12.23 17.23
CA GLN A 136 43.01 -11.51 18.04
C GLN A 136 41.76 -11.07 17.25
N ASP A 137 41.12 -11.98 16.53
CA ASP A 137 39.98 -11.63 15.66
C ASP A 137 38.64 -11.49 16.43
N TYR A 138 38.50 -12.18 17.56
CA TYR A 138 37.30 -12.16 18.38
C TYR A 138 37.61 -11.95 19.86
N LYS A 139 36.67 -11.34 20.57
CA LYS A 139 36.66 -11.31 22.03
C LYS A 139 35.60 -12.28 22.53
N ARG A 140 35.94 -13.16 23.47
CA ARG A 140 34.95 -13.96 24.21
C ARG A 140 34.55 -13.22 25.47
N LEU A 141 33.25 -13.08 25.67
CA LEU A 141 32.67 -12.71 26.95
C LEU A 141 32.22 -13.97 27.66
N THR A 142 32.74 -14.19 28.87
CA THR A 142 32.25 -15.20 29.80
C THR A 142 31.68 -14.50 31.03
N VAL A 143 30.42 -14.77 31.35
CA VAL A 143 29.74 -14.24 32.54
C VAL A 143 29.37 -15.40 33.45
N VAL A 144 29.86 -15.37 34.69
CA VAL A 144 29.56 -16.37 35.71
C VAL A 144 28.75 -15.73 36.83
N ALA A 145 27.53 -16.20 37.04
CA ALA A 145 26.66 -15.82 38.16
C ALA A 145 26.76 -16.86 39.27
N ASN A 146 27.30 -16.48 40.43
CA ASN A 146 27.41 -17.34 41.62
C ASN A 146 26.38 -16.95 42.68
N TRP A 147 25.71 -17.91 43.30
CA TRP A 147 24.81 -17.68 44.45
C TRP A 147 24.84 -18.85 45.45
N ASP A 148 24.39 -18.61 46.68
CA ASP A 148 24.16 -19.67 47.66
C ASP A 148 22.68 -20.06 47.67
N SER A 149 22.39 -21.36 47.64
CA SER A 149 21.05 -21.89 47.87
C SER A 149 21.09 -23.04 48.87
N GLY A 150 20.59 -22.78 50.08
CA GLY A 150 20.55 -23.79 51.14
C GLY A 150 21.93 -24.23 51.63
N GLY A 151 22.92 -23.33 51.63
CA GLY A 151 24.30 -23.64 52.01
C GLY A 151 25.10 -24.38 50.93
N GLN A 152 24.58 -24.46 49.71
CA GLN A 152 25.30 -24.96 48.54
C GLN A 152 25.59 -23.80 47.59
N ALA A 153 26.87 -23.66 47.24
CA ALA A 153 27.28 -22.76 46.16
C ALA A 153 26.77 -23.28 44.82
N ARG A 154 26.13 -22.40 44.05
CA ARG A 154 25.61 -22.63 42.71
C ARG A 154 26.23 -21.61 41.76
N ALA A 155 26.40 -22.01 40.51
CA ALA A 155 26.93 -21.16 39.46
C ALA A 155 26.14 -21.41 38.16
N GLU A 156 25.94 -20.35 37.39
CA GLU A 156 25.45 -20.36 36.02
C GLU A 156 26.44 -19.60 35.16
N GLU A 157 26.77 -20.14 34.00
CA GLU A 157 27.77 -19.58 33.10
C GLU A 157 27.15 -19.34 31.72
N LEU A 158 27.40 -18.15 31.18
CA LEU A 158 27.03 -17.77 29.83
C LEU A 158 28.27 -17.32 29.07
N GLU A 159 28.50 -17.93 27.92
CA GLU A 159 29.57 -17.55 27.00
C GLU A 159 28.99 -16.98 25.70
N THR A 160 29.65 -15.94 25.18
CA THR A 160 29.36 -15.44 23.85
C THR A 160 30.60 -14.85 23.18
N LEU A 161 30.71 -15.03 21.87
CA LEU A 161 31.73 -14.38 21.06
C LEU A 161 31.23 -13.02 20.58
N ILE A 162 32.08 -12.02 20.73
CA ILE A 162 31.93 -10.67 20.23
C ILE A 162 33.00 -10.52 19.16
N ALA A 163 32.58 -10.60 17.91
CA ALA A 163 33.47 -10.25 16.81
C ALA A 163 33.78 -8.76 16.86
N LEU A 164 34.91 -8.36 16.27
CA LEU A 164 35.00 -7.02 15.71
C LEU A 164 33.89 -6.96 14.65
N GLN A 165 32.68 -6.59 15.08
CA GLN A 165 31.74 -5.97 14.19
C GLN A 165 32.51 -4.73 13.78
N GLN A 166 33.22 -4.81 12.65
CA GLN A 166 33.85 -3.65 12.07
C GLN A 166 32.74 -2.61 12.11
N ALA A 167 32.93 -1.61 12.96
CA ALA A 167 32.23 -0.37 12.83
C ALA A 167 32.74 0.24 11.52
N GLU A 168 32.33 -0.36 10.41
CA GLU A 168 31.77 0.36 9.29
C GLU A 168 30.47 1.07 9.72
N ALA A 169 30.45 1.67 10.92
CA ALA A 169 29.69 2.86 11.20
C ALA A 169 30.30 3.97 10.34
N GLY A 170 29.95 3.89 9.05
CA GLY A 170 30.54 4.62 7.94
C GLY A 170 30.30 3.94 6.59
N THR A 171 30.09 2.63 6.56
CA THR A 171 29.62 1.91 5.37
C THR A 171 28.70 0.80 5.83
N SER A 172 27.44 1.16 6.13
CA SER A 172 26.34 0.23 5.88
C SER A 172 26.65 -0.48 4.56
N ASN A 173 26.70 -1.82 4.58
CA ASN A 173 26.96 -2.65 3.40
C ASN A 173 26.37 -1.94 2.18
N PRO A 174 27.17 -1.54 1.17
CA PRO A 174 26.75 -0.52 0.22
C PRO A 174 25.39 -0.93 -0.34
N THR A 175 24.36 -0.18 0.03
CA THR A 175 23.00 -0.45 -0.41
C THR A 175 22.81 0.46 -1.60
N TYR A 176 22.65 -0.14 -2.77
CA TYR A 176 22.28 0.55 -3.99
C TYR A 176 20.78 0.35 -4.20
N GLY A 177 20.10 1.36 -4.72
CA GLY A 177 18.68 1.23 -5.04
C GLY A 177 18.05 2.52 -5.50
N ALA A 178 17.08 2.38 -6.41
CA ALA A 178 16.21 3.45 -6.85
C ALA A 178 14.77 3.23 -6.41
N ALA A 179 14.01 4.32 -6.27
CA ALA A 179 12.56 4.26 -6.12
C ALA A 179 11.90 5.21 -7.12
N PHE A 180 10.82 4.75 -7.76
CA PHE A 180 9.95 5.57 -8.60
C PHE A 180 8.76 6.09 -7.80
N ASP A 181 8.40 7.36 -7.99
CA ASP A 181 7.14 7.94 -7.51
C ASP A 181 6.47 8.77 -8.62
N PRO A 182 5.22 8.47 -9.03
CA PRO A 182 4.47 7.27 -8.65
C PRO A 182 5.07 6.00 -9.29
N PRO A 183 4.90 4.81 -8.65
CA PRO A 183 5.34 3.54 -9.25
C PRO A 183 4.38 3.02 -10.34
N PHE A 184 3.18 3.62 -10.44
CA PHE A 184 2.20 3.32 -11.48
C PHE A 184 1.43 4.58 -11.88
N ALA A 185 1.26 4.79 -13.18
CA ALA A 185 0.41 5.83 -13.73
C ALA A 185 -0.49 5.29 -14.84
N SER A 186 -1.62 5.96 -15.07
CA SER A 186 -2.53 5.61 -16.17
C SER A 186 -3.08 6.88 -16.81
N GLU A 187 -3.01 6.93 -18.14
CA GLU A 187 -3.44 8.08 -18.93
C GLU A 187 -4.23 7.67 -20.18
N PHE A 188 -4.90 8.64 -20.78
CA PHE A 188 -5.62 8.49 -22.04
C PHE A 188 -5.02 9.40 -23.11
N GLY A 189 -4.89 8.87 -24.33
CA GLY A 189 -4.39 9.65 -25.46
C GLY A 189 -5.13 9.34 -26.75
N LYS A 190 -5.08 10.27 -27.70
CA LYS A 190 -5.62 10.09 -29.04
C LYS A 190 -4.58 9.36 -29.90
N GLU A 191 -5.01 8.65 -30.95
CA GLU A 191 -4.08 8.29 -32.02
C GLU A 191 -3.35 9.52 -32.59
N GLU A 192 -2.11 9.32 -33.01
CA GLU A 192 -1.20 10.38 -33.50
C GLU A 192 -0.94 11.48 -32.46
N SER A 193 -0.94 11.12 -31.18
CA SER A 193 -0.59 12.04 -30.10
C SER A 193 0.40 11.43 -29.13
N ASP A 194 1.08 12.30 -28.40
CA ASP A 194 1.99 11.93 -27.33
C ASP A 194 1.28 12.04 -25.99
N VAL A 195 1.41 11.00 -25.17
CA VAL A 195 1.00 11.01 -23.77
C VAL A 195 2.26 11.14 -22.93
N VAL A 196 2.28 12.14 -22.04
CA VAL A 196 3.42 12.47 -21.18
C VAL A 196 3.08 12.07 -19.75
N ILE A 197 3.90 11.21 -19.15
CA ILE A 197 3.73 10.72 -17.78
C ILE A 197 4.99 11.08 -16.99
N GLY A 198 4.82 11.72 -15.84
CA GLY A 198 5.94 12.15 -14.99
C GLY A 198 6.25 11.16 -13.88
N HIS A 199 7.54 10.95 -13.61
CA HIS A 199 8.02 10.23 -12.43
C HIS A 199 9.18 10.97 -11.77
N THR A 200 9.29 10.82 -10.47
CA THR A 200 10.48 11.17 -9.70
C THR A 200 11.25 9.88 -9.38
N ILE A 201 12.54 9.86 -9.72
CA ILE A 201 13.47 8.78 -9.36
C ILE A 201 14.31 9.25 -8.18
N THR A 202 14.37 8.43 -7.14
CA THR A 202 15.08 8.71 -5.89
C THR A 202 16.17 7.68 -5.64
N ASN A 203 17.40 8.13 -5.35
CA ASN A 203 18.44 7.24 -4.82
C ASN A 203 18.15 6.89 -3.36
N ILE A 204 17.64 5.69 -3.10
CA ILE A 204 17.35 5.18 -1.74
C ILE A 204 18.55 4.43 -1.14
N GLY A 205 19.64 4.36 -1.88
CA GLY A 205 20.90 3.79 -1.44
C GLY A 205 21.67 4.68 -0.46
N ASN A 206 22.77 4.13 0.05
CA ASN A 206 23.68 4.82 0.97
C ASN A 206 24.97 5.30 0.28
N ARG A 207 25.05 5.17 -1.05
CA ARG A 207 26.16 5.59 -1.91
C ARG A 207 25.66 6.49 -3.02
N ASP A 208 26.57 7.32 -3.54
CA ASP A 208 26.38 8.03 -4.80
C ASP A 208 26.19 7.01 -5.91
N ASP A 209 25.24 7.25 -6.79
CA ASP A 209 24.95 6.31 -7.89
C ASP A 209 24.40 7.03 -9.11
N ARG A 210 24.34 6.30 -10.22
CA ARG A 210 23.65 6.67 -11.45
C ARG A 210 22.74 5.52 -11.82
N PHE A 211 21.56 5.81 -12.34
CA PHE A 211 20.64 4.75 -12.73
C PHE A 211 20.44 4.75 -14.23
N ASP A 212 20.84 3.65 -14.86
CA ASP A 212 20.58 3.37 -16.28
C ASP A 212 19.08 3.19 -16.47
N ILE A 213 18.50 3.91 -17.43
CA ILE A 213 17.06 3.90 -17.71
C ILE A 213 16.79 3.09 -18.97
N THR A 214 16.02 2.01 -18.82
CA THR A 214 15.51 1.23 -19.94
C THR A 214 13.99 1.26 -19.97
N VAL A 215 13.41 1.15 -21.18
CA VAL A 215 11.96 1.23 -21.36
C VAL A 215 11.50 0.20 -22.38
N VAL A 216 10.41 -0.49 -22.06
CA VAL A 216 9.76 -1.46 -22.93
C VAL A 216 8.27 -1.17 -22.98
N ASN A 217 7.68 -1.13 -24.18
CA ASN A 217 6.24 -1.05 -24.40
C ASN A 217 5.73 -2.36 -25.00
N ASP A 218 4.67 -2.93 -24.42
CA ASP A 218 4.13 -4.24 -24.80
C ASP A 218 3.54 -4.29 -26.22
N LEU A 219 2.99 -3.18 -26.72
CA LEU A 219 2.47 -3.03 -28.08
C LEU A 219 3.51 -2.46 -29.06
N GLY A 220 4.75 -2.23 -28.62
CA GLY A 220 5.81 -1.67 -29.44
C GLY A 220 5.56 -0.22 -29.88
N TRP A 221 4.70 0.52 -29.16
CA TRP A 221 4.53 1.95 -29.41
C TRP A 221 5.85 2.68 -29.14
N PRO A 222 6.22 3.70 -29.94
CA PRO A 222 7.42 4.47 -29.68
C PRO A 222 7.36 5.14 -28.31
N VAL A 223 8.42 4.97 -27.52
CA VAL A 223 8.58 5.62 -26.21
C VAL A 223 9.90 6.36 -26.18
N SER A 224 9.89 7.56 -25.59
CA SER A 224 11.10 8.31 -25.27
C SER A 224 11.07 8.79 -23.82
N VAL A 225 12.24 8.88 -23.20
CA VAL A 225 12.39 9.42 -21.83
C VAL A 225 13.19 10.71 -21.90
N ARG A 226 12.72 11.73 -21.19
CA ARG A 226 13.35 13.05 -21.13
C ARG A 226 13.35 13.58 -19.72
N GLU A 227 14.26 14.51 -19.44
CA GLU A 227 14.28 15.23 -18.16
C GLU A 227 13.09 16.20 -18.10
N ALA A 228 12.32 16.17 -17.00
CA ALA A 228 11.10 16.96 -16.88
C ALA A 228 11.36 18.48 -16.91
N ALA A 229 12.49 18.91 -16.34
CA ALA A 229 12.82 20.34 -16.25
C ALA A 229 13.18 20.98 -17.59
N THR A 230 13.81 20.22 -18.49
CA THR A 230 14.37 20.73 -19.75
C THR A 230 13.60 20.25 -20.98
N GLY A 231 12.85 19.15 -20.86
CA GLY A 231 12.20 18.48 -21.98
C GLY A 231 13.18 17.84 -22.97
N THR A 232 14.46 17.75 -22.64
CA THR A 232 15.47 17.12 -23.50
C THR A 232 15.66 15.66 -23.14
N ALA A 233 15.95 14.83 -24.14
CA ALA A 233 16.25 13.41 -23.93
C ALA A 233 17.34 13.22 -22.86
N LEU A 234 17.21 12.18 -22.04
CA LEU A 234 18.22 11.85 -21.05
C LEU A 234 19.57 11.59 -21.73
N VAL A 235 20.64 12.04 -21.08
CA VAL A 235 22.01 11.90 -21.57
C VAL A 235 22.60 10.63 -20.96
N ASP A 236 23.40 9.91 -21.75
CA ASP A 236 24.28 8.87 -21.24
C ASP A 236 25.52 9.54 -20.62
N SER A 237 25.55 9.63 -19.28
CA SER A 237 26.63 10.26 -18.54
C SER A 237 27.72 9.26 -18.13
N THR A 238 27.47 7.96 -18.26
CA THR A 238 28.43 6.88 -17.98
C THR A 238 29.20 6.38 -19.22
N GLY A 239 28.71 6.69 -20.42
CA GLY A 239 29.29 6.29 -21.70
C GLY A 239 29.01 4.84 -22.10
N ASN A 240 28.00 4.19 -21.50
CA ASN A 240 27.66 2.78 -21.76
C ASN A 240 26.65 2.59 -22.92
N GLY A 241 26.17 3.68 -23.52
CA GLY A 241 25.17 3.70 -24.57
C GLY A 241 23.72 3.67 -24.08
N ILE A 242 23.48 3.74 -22.77
CA ILE A 242 22.16 3.75 -22.14
C ILE A 242 21.96 5.12 -21.47
N PRO A 243 20.83 5.82 -21.70
CA PRO A 243 20.56 7.06 -20.99
C PRO A 243 20.43 6.84 -19.48
N ASP A 244 20.92 7.77 -18.67
CA ASP A 244 20.91 7.62 -17.21
C ASP A 244 20.41 8.89 -16.49
N THR A 245 20.23 8.79 -15.17
CA THR A 245 19.74 9.87 -14.30
C THR A 245 20.77 10.98 -14.05
N GLY A 246 22.01 10.83 -14.49
CA GLY A 246 23.14 11.53 -13.91
C GLY A 246 23.43 11.07 -12.46
N LEU A 247 24.36 11.76 -11.80
CA LEU A 247 24.79 11.43 -10.44
C LEU A 247 23.72 11.83 -9.42
N LEU A 248 23.20 10.84 -8.70
CA LEU A 248 22.32 11.03 -7.55
C LEU A 248 23.08 10.70 -6.27
N LEU A 249 23.20 11.69 -5.38
CA LEU A 249 23.80 11.55 -4.05
C LEU A 249 22.82 10.86 -3.06
N PRO A 250 23.33 10.10 -2.08
CA PRO A 250 22.53 9.61 -0.99
C PRO A 250 22.18 10.79 -0.08
N SER A 251 20.93 10.87 0.37
CA SER A 251 20.51 11.88 1.36
C SER A 251 19.86 11.17 2.54
N PRO A 252 20.19 11.54 3.78
CA PRO A 252 19.67 10.92 4.99
C PRO A 252 18.14 11.08 5.14
N ASP A 253 17.53 12.02 4.41
CA ASP A 253 16.12 12.38 4.59
C ASP A 253 15.23 12.14 3.35
N ALA A 254 15.78 11.82 2.17
CA ALA A 254 14.99 11.47 0.97
C ALA A 254 15.78 10.97 -0.27
N GLY A 255 17.09 10.71 -0.21
CA GLY A 255 17.90 10.62 -1.45
C GLY A 255 17.95 11.94 -2.23
N SER A 256 18.92 12.13 -3.13
CA SER A 256 18.72 13.12 -4.20
C SER A 256 17.80 12.53 -5.27
N THR A 257 17.00 13.38 -5.91
CA THR A 257 16.00 12.96 -6.89
C THR A 257 16.25 13.56 -8.27
N VAL A 258 15.68 12.93 -9.29
CA VAL A 258 15.53 13.49 -10.64
C VAL A 258 14.11 13.28 -11.13
N ASP A 259 13.53 14.31 -11.74
CA ASP A 259 12.21 14.22 -12.36
C ASP A 259 12.36 13.92 -13.86
N ILE A 260 11.68 12.86 -14.31
CA ILE A 260 11.66 12.42 -15.70
C ILE A 260 10.25 12.44 -16.26
N GLU A 261 10.15 12.57 -17.58
CA GLU A 261 8.93 12.41 -18.35
C GLU A 261 9.07 11.24 -19.32
N VAL A 262 8.14 10.29 -19.26
CA VAL A 262 7.98 9.19 -20.19
C VAL A 262 6.94 9.61 -21.23
N VAL A 263 7.36 9.65 -22.49
CA VAL A 263 6.54 10.13 -23.61
C VAL A 263 6.20 8.94 -24.49
N VAL A 264 4.95 8.53 -24.48
CA VAL A 264 4.42 7.43 -25.27
C VAL A 264 3.68 7.99 -26.49
N SER A 265 4.20 7.74 -27.69
CA SER A 265 3.56 8.14 -28.95
C SER A 265 2.56 7.08 -29.40
N ILE A 266 1.28 7.43 -29.45
CA ILE A 266 0.23 6.51 -29.90
C ILE A 266 0.21 6.49 -31.44
N PRO A 267 0.47 5.34 -32.09
CA PRO A 267 0.48 5.26 -33.54
C PRO A 267 -0.86 5.61 -34.20
N ALA A 268 -0.82 6.00 -35.48
CA ALA A 268 -2.02 6.18 -36.27
C ALA A 268 -2.77 4.84 -36.45
N GLY A 269 -4.11 4.86 -36.36
CA GLY A 269 -4.95 3.69 -36.56
C GLY A 269 -5.10 2.78 -35.34
N THR A 270 -4.54 3.16 -34.18
CA THR A 270 -4.75 2.46 -32.91
C THR A 270 -6.23 2.46 -32.53
N ALA A 271 -6.78 1.29 -32.19
CA ALA A 271 -8.21 1.14 -31.95
C ALA A 271 -8.66 1.84 -30.66
N PHE A 272 -9.93 2.27 -30.61
CA PHE A 272 -10.53 2.78 -29.39
C PHE A 272 -10.49 1.71 -28.28
N GLY A 273 -10.02 2.11 -27.09
CA GLY A 273 -9.94 1.24 -25.92
C GLY A 273 -8.75 0.29 -25.94
N GLU A 274 -7.91 0.32 -26.98
CA GLU A 274 -6.63 -0.39 -27.01
C GLU A 274 -5.71 0.17 -25.94
N ARG A 275 -5.03 -0.72 -25.22
CA ARG A 275 -4.25 -0.40 -24.01
C ARG A 275 -2.83 -0.88 -24.23
N SER A 276 -1.87 0.01 -24.03
CA SER A 276 -0.47 -0.36 -23.90
C SER A 276 -0.01 -0.23 -22.45
N VAL A 277 0.97 -1.04 -22.11
CA VAL A 277 1.72 -0.98 -20.85
C VAL A 277 3.18 -0.72 -21.19
N THR A 278 3.70 0.36 -20.62
CA THR A 278 5.12 0.71 -20.67
C THR A 278 5.75 0.38 -19.31
N ILE A 279 6.85 -0.36 -19.31
CA ILE A 279 7.66 -0.62 -18.11
C ILE A 279 8.93 0.21 -18.24
N ILE A 280 9.21 1.03 -17.22
CA ILE A 280 10.45 1.78 -17.08
C ILE A 280 11.26 1.12 -15.97
N GLU A 281 12.52 0.82 -16.23
CA GLU A 281 13.44 0.24 -15.25
C GLU A 281 14.63 1.16 -15.03
N ALA A 282 14.94 1.43 -13.75
CA ALA A 282 16.12 2.13 -13.29
C ALA A 282 17.06 1.10 -12.65
N THR A 283 18.22 0.86 -13.26
CA THR A 283 19.23 -0.09 -12.78
C THR A 283 20.46 0.64 -12.28
N SER A 284 20.96 0.30 -11.11
CA SER A 284 22.18 0.91 -10.58
C SER A 284 23.37 0.64 -11.52
N ALA A 285 24.08 1.71 -11.88
CA ALA A 285 25.30 1.61 -12.67
C ALA A 285 26.46 1.02 -11.85
N THR A 286 26.38 1.08 -10.52
CA THR A 286 27.40 0.57 -9.61
C THR A 286 27.15 -0.88 -9.22
N ASP A 287 25.88 -1.27 -9.03
CA ASP A 287 25.44 -2.62 -8.68
C ASP A 287 24.30 -3.06 -9.62
N PRO A 288 24.61 -3.67 -10.77
CA PRO A 288 23.61 -4.04 -11.79
C PRO A 288 22.55 -5.05 -11.33
N ASP A 289 22.74 -5.71 -10.18
CA ASP A 289 21.74 -6.61 -9.59
C ASP A 289 20.67 -5.82 -8.78
N SER A 290 20.87 -4.52 -8.56
CA SER A 290 19.92 -3.62 -7.92
C SER A 290 19.16 -2.78 -8.96
N SER A 291 17.87 -3.08 -9.14
CA SER A 291 16.98 -2.33 -10.02
C SER A 291 15.61 -2.04 -9.38
N SER A 292 14.90 -1.09 -9.98
CA SER A 292 13.54 -0.71 -9.61
C SER A 292 12.76 -0.39 -10.88
N SER A 293 11.44 -0.54 -10.86
CA SER A 293 10.61 -0.34 -12.05
C SER A 293 9.31 0.42 -11.75
N ALA A 294 8.87 1.23 -12.71
CA ALA A 294 7.53 1.80 -12.78
C ALA A 294 6.74 1.20 -13.95
N SER A 295 5.41 1.19 -13.82
CA SER A 295 4.51 0.71 -14.88
C SER A 295 3.48 1.77 -15.26
N ASP A 296 3.50 2.14 -16.53
CA ASP A 296 2.58 3.11 -17.10
C ASP A 296 1.58 2.43 -18.00
N ARG A 297 0.34 2.89 -17.95
CA ARG A 297 -0.71 2.42 -18.83
C ARG A 297 -1.30 3.56 -19.65
N VAL A 298 -1.25 3.41 -20.97
CA VAL A 298 -1.89 4.36 -21.89
C VAL A 298 -3.05 3.68 -22.60
N THR A 299 -4.24 4.27 -22.49
CA THR A 299 -5.43 3.81 -23.20
C THR A 299 -5.74 4.74 -24.37
N SER A 300 -5.75 4.20 -25.60
CA SER A 300 -6.12 4.94 -26.79
C SER A 300 -7.61 5.28 -26.77
N THR A 301 -7.94 6.54 -27.02
CA THR A 301 -9.31 6.98 -27.33
C THR A 301 -9.61 6.87 -28.83
N GLY A 302 -8.73 6.22 -29.60
CA GLY A 302 -8.77 6.16 -31.07
C GLY A 302 -8.76 7.54 -31.71
N ALA A 303 -9.24 7.62 -32.95
CA ALA A 303 -9.51 8.89 -33.64
C ALA A 303 -10.54 9.79 -32.93
N PHE A 304 -11.25 9.24 -31.94
CA PHE A 304 -12.39 9.87 -31.31
C PHE A 304 -11.95 10.78 -30.17
N ALA A 305 -12.32 12.07 -30.25
CA ALA A 305 -12.24 12.97 -29.11
C ALA A 305 -13.35 12.58 -28.12
N SER A 306 -13.00 12.07 -26.94
CA SER A 306 -13.99 11.78 -25.90
C SER A 306 -14.66 13.07 -25.39
N VAL A 307 -15.93 12.94 -24.98
CA VAL A 307 -16.72 13.97 -24.31
C VAL A 307 -17.48 13.30 -23.16
N ASP A 308 -17.22 13.75 -21.93
CA ASP A 308 -18.03 13.41 -20.75
C ASP A 308 -19.33 14.22 -20.74
N VAL A 309 -20.41 13.59 -20.29
CA VAL A 309 -21.74 14.20 -20.15
C VAL A 309 -22.32 13.83 -18.79
N ASP A 310 -22.57 14.83 -17.96
CA ASP A 310 -23.35 14.70 -16.72
C ASP A 310 -24.81 15.08 -16.96
N LEU A 311 -25.72 14.33 -16.33
CA LEU A 311 -27.17 14.54 -16.41
C LEU A 311 -27.68 15.06 -15.05
N PHE A 312 -28.39 16.19 -15.03
CA PHE A 312 -29.02 16.71 -13.83
C PHE A 312 -30.52 16.98 -14.06
N LEU A 313 -31.35 16.49 -13.14
CA LEU A 313 -32.76 16.85 -13.00
C LEU A 313 -32.86 18.00 -12.00
N LYS A 314 -33.39 19.15 -12.42
CA LYS A 314 -33.82 20.20 -11.47
C LYS A 314 -35.35 20.19 -11.43
N SER A 315 -35.93 19.86 -10.28
CA SER A 315 -37.34 20.14 -10.03
C SER A 315 -37.50 21.63 -9.71
N GLY A 316 -38.28 22.34 -10.53
CA GLY A 316 -38.57 23.77 -10.37
C GLY A 316 -39.69 24.08 -9.38
N MET A 317 -40.20 23.10 -8.63
CA MET A 317 -41.21 23.34 -7.59
C MET A 317 -40.85 22.54 -6.34
N GLY A 318 -40.86 23.21 -5.18
CA GLY A 318 -40.42 22.67 -3.89
C GLY A 318 -41.06 21.33 -3.55
N LEU A 319 -40.31 20.25 -3.74
CA LEU A 319 -40.59 18.93 -3.21
C LEU A 319 -39.30 18.40 -2.58
N SER A 320 -39.28 18.38 -1.25
CA SER A 320 -38.26 17.72 -0.45
C SER A 320 -38.49 16.21 -0.52
N GLY A 321 -37.46 15.44 -0.91
CA GLY A 321 -37.39 14.01 -0.60
C GLY A 321 -37.45 13.00 -1.75
N VAL A 322 -36.98 13.30 -2.97
CA VAL A 322 -36.81 12.27 -4.01
C VAL A 322 -35.40 12.31 -4.58
N ALA A 323 -34.65 11.22 -4.42
CA ALA A 323 -33.34 11.02 -5.01
C ALA A 323 -33.48 10.70 -6.52
N PRO A 324 -32.53 11.14 -7.37
CA PRO A 324 -32.55 10.83 -8.80
C PRO A 324 -32.49 9.31 -9.02
N VAL A 325 -33.43 8.79 -9.82
CA VAL A 325 -33.48 7.37 -10.21
C VAL A 325 -32.91 7.24 -11.62
N GLY A 326 -31.69 6.69 -11.72
CA GLY A 326 -31.06 6.28 -12.98
C GLY A 326 -29.64 6.86 -13.15
N SER A 327 -28.67 5.97 -13.36
CA SER A 327 -27.31 6.36 -13.78
C SER A 327 -27.33 6.90 -15.22
N PRO A 328 -26.52 7.91 -15.55
CA PRO A 328 -26.42 8.42 -16.91
C PRO A 328 -26.00 7.31 -17.88
N SER A 329 -26.65 7.24 -19.04
CA SER A 329 -26.24 6.37 -20.15
C SER A 329 -25.57 7.21 -21.23
N THR A 330 -24.34 6.87 -21.58
CA THR A 330 -23.51 7.58 -22.56
C THR A 330 -23.77 7.05 -23.98
N VAL A 331 -24.11 7.94 -24.93
CA VAL A 331 -24.22 7.60 -26.35
C VAL A 331 -23.58 8.70 -27.20
N ALA A 332 -22.66 8.34 -28.09
CA ALA A 332 -22.00 9.26 -29.02
C ALA A 332 -22.84 9.48 -30.29
N GLY A 333 -22.81 10.69 -30.87
CA GLY A 333 -23.47 11.01 -32.14
C GLY A 333 -22.72 12.01 -33.02
N GLU A 334 -22.66 11.71 -34.33
CA GLU A 334 -22.19 12.54 -35.44
C GLU A 334 -23.34 13.26 -36.20
N ASN A 335 -23.02 13.98 -37.27
CA ASN A 335 -24.01 14.56 -38.21
C ASN A 335 -24.90 13.44 -38.79
N GLY A 336 -26.23 13.58 -38.71
CA GLY A 336 -27.15 12.50 -39.07
C GLY A 336 -27.39 11.47 -37.97
N THR A 337 -26.96 11.74 -36.73
CA THR A 337 -27.34 10.90 -35.59
C THR A 337 -28.75 11.24 -35.14
N THR A 338 -29.57 10.21 -35.09
CA THR A 338 -30.90 10.23 -34.51
C THR A 338 -30.81 9.91 -33.02
N PHE A 339 -31.30 10.82 -32.18
CA PHE A 339 -31.52 10.54 -30.77
C PHE A 339 -33.01 10.27 -30.57
N SER A 340 -33.33 9.06 -30.13
CA SER A 340 -34.71 8.67 -29.81
C SER A 340 -34.87 8.55 -28.30
N TRP A 341 -35.83 9.28 -27.74
CA TRP A 341 -36.26 9.13 -26.35
C TRP A 341 -37.69 8.59 -26.31
N SER A 342 -37.96 7.70 -25.35
CA SER A 342 -39.28 7.15 -25.09
C SER A 342 -39.65 7.30 -23.63
N GLY A 343 -40.83 7.87 -23.36
CA GLY A 343 -41.38 7.95 -22.00
C GLY A 343 -42.89 7.75 -21.99
N VAL A 344 -43.40 7.23 -20.89
CA VAL A 344 -44.86 7.05 -20.70
C VAL A 344 -45.44 8.39 -20.25
N ALA A 345 -46.48 8.88 -20.94
CA ALA A 345 -47.19 10.07 -20.48
C ALA A 345 -47.99 9.74 -19.21
N PRO A 346 -47.99 10.60 -18.17
CA PRO A 346 -48.81 10.40 -16.99
C PRO A 346 -50.30 10.42 -17.35
N GLU A 347 -51.13 9.72 -16.56
CA GLU A 347 -52.54 9.41 -16.85
C GLU A 347 -53.50 10.63 -16.97
N SER A 348 -53.03 11.88 -16.95
CA SER A 348 -53.90 13.03 -17.19
C SER A 348 -53.17 14.29 -17.71
N LEU A 349 -52.76 14.28 -18.98
CA LEU A 349 -52.68 15.51 -19.76
C LEU A 349 -54.10 15.86 -20.24
N SER A 350 -54.85 16.63 -19.45
CA SER A 350 -56.13 17.16 -19.93
C SER A 350 -55.88 18.26 -20.95
N ALA A 351 -56.74 18.33 -21.97
CA ALA A 351 -56.59 19.03 -23.26
C ALA A 351 -56.48 20.58 -23.22
N ALA A 352 -56.00 21.16 -22.12
CA ALA A 352 -55.92 22.61 -21.92
C ALA A 352 -54.57 23.10 -21.37
N SER A 353 -53.52 22.26 -21.39
CA SER A 353 -52.18 22.71 -21.00
C SER A 353 -51.27 22.69 -22.22
N ASP A 354 -50.91 23.88 -22.69
CA ASP A 354 -49.82 24.08 -23.65
C ASP A 354 -48.51 23.64 -22.98
N GLY A 355 -48.20 22.35 -23.08
CA GLY A 355 -46.96 21.80 -22.56
C GLY A 355 -45.79 22.36 -23.37
N THR A 356 -44.92 23.13 -22.71
CA THR A 356 -43.70 23.63 -23.36
C THR A 356 -42.57 22.65 -23.06
N LEU A 357 -41.88 22.20 -24.10
CA LEU A 357 -40.72 21.34 -23.98
C LEU A 357 -39.48 22.20 -24.17
N GLU A 358 -38.61 22.28 -23.17
CA GLU A 358 -37.45 23.17 -23.22
C GLU A 358 -36.17 22.37 -23.49
N LEU A 359 -35.45 22.74 -24.54
CA LEU A 359 -34.16 22.14 -24.86
C LEU A 359 -33.04 23.01 -24.27
N TYR A 360 -32.17 22.40 -23.48
CA TYR A 360 -31.00 23.08 -22.95
C TYR A 360 -29.78 22.60 -23.75
N VAL A 361 -29.00 23.50 -24.33
CA VAL A 361 -27.78 23.12 -25.07
C VAL A 361 -26.63 23.87 -24.47
N THR A 362 -25.82 23.18 -23.67
CA THR A 362 -24.65 23.81 -23.04
C THR A 362 -23.38 23.38 -23.75
N ARG A 363 -22.54 24.36 -24.12
CA ARG A 363 -21.22 24.13 -24.71
C ARG A 363 -20.15 24.31 -23.63
N ARG A 364 -19.18 23.38 -23.54
CA ARG A 364 -17.95 23.57 -22.75
C ARG A 364 -16.72 23.41 -23.65
N GLY A 365 -15.84 24.42 -23.64
CA GLY A 365 -14.58 24.46 -24.40
C GLY A 365 -14.36 25.74 -25.22
N THR A 366 -13.21 25.83 -25.90
CA THR A 366 -12.83 26.98 -26.74
C THR A 366 -13.65 27.03 -28.05
N CYS A 367 -14.22 28.19 -28.36
CA CYS A 367 -15.30 28.32 -29.34
C CYS A 367 -14.92 29.12 -30.60
N ALA A 368 -15.12 28.52 -31.79
CA ALA A 368 -15.43 29.24 -33.03
C ALA A 368 -16.97 29.33 -33.21
N ALA A 369 -17.45 30.42 -33.81
CA ALA A 369 -18.87 30.66 -34.09
C ALA A 369 -19.46 29.62 -35.07
N GLY A 370 -20.73 29.25 -34.88
CA GLY A 370 -21.40 28.29 -35.76
C GLY A 370 -22.91 28.17 -35.53
N THR A 371 -23.56 27.38 -36.39
CA THR A 371 -25.01 27.12 -36.34
C THR A 371 -25.27 25.63 -36.08
N ILE A 372 -26.34 25.31 -35.34
CA ILE A 372 -26.88 23.95 -35.18
C ILE A 372 -28.27 23.92 -35.80
N ALA A 373 -28.48 23.09 -36.82
CA ALA A 373 -29.80 22.81 -37.38
C ALA A 373 -30.32 21.47 -36.82
N PHE A 374 -31.57 21.45 -36.37
CA PHE A 374 -32.23 20.24 -35.87
C PHE A 374 -33.65 20.13 -36.42
N THR A 375 -34.14 18.89 -36.49
CA THR A 375 -35.53 18.57 -36.76
C THR A 375 -36.07 17.79 -35.56
N ALA A 376 -37.24 18.14 -35.07
CA ALA A 376 -37.92 17.39 -34.02
C ALA A 376 -39.22 16.79 -34.56
N SER A 377 -39.49 15.55 -34.19
CA SER A 377 -40.77 14.87 -34.48
C SER A 377 -41.32 14.21 -33.23
N VAL A 378 -42.64 14.30 -33.06
CA VAL A 378 -43.34 13.67 -31.95
C VAL A 378 -44.33 12.64 -32.49
N GLY A 379 -44.40 11.47 -31.86
CA GLY A 379 -45.32 10.40 -32.25
C GLY A 379 -45.72 9.52 -31.07
N THR A 380 -46.77 8.71 -31.28
CA THR A 380 -47.23 7.66 -30.35
C THR A 380 -46.97 6.28 -30.94
N ILE A 381 -46.67 5.28 -30.09
CA ILE A 381 -46.48 3.90 -30.55
C ILE A 381 -47.79 3.36 -31.12
N GLY A 382 -47.71 2.67 -32.26
CA GLY A 382 -48.80 1.84 -32.78
C GLY A 382 -49.64 2.50 -33.89
N THR A 383 -49.55 3.82 -34.06
CA THR A 383 -50.27 4.54 -35.12
C THR A 383 -49.40 4.83 -36.35
N GLY A 384 -48.06 4.83 -36.19
CA GLY A 384 -47.11 5.12 -37.28
C GLY A 384 -47.11 6.57 -37.77
N THR A 385 -47.91 7.43 -37.15
CA THR A 385 -48.04 8.85 -37.49
C THR A 385 -47.09 9.69 -36.64
N TRP A 386 -46.11 10.30 -37.31
CA TRP A 386 -45.20 11.28 -36.71
C TRP A 386 -45.64 12.68 -37.16
N ALA A 387 -45.92 13.55 -36.20
CA ALA A 387 -46.09 14.97 -36.50
C ALA A 387 -44.70 15.59 -36.61
N SER A 388 -44.39 16.18 -37.77
CA SER A 388 -43.21 17.03 -37.91
C SER A 388 -43.47 18.36 -37.18
N VAL A 389 -42.55 18.75 -36.32
CA VAL A 389 -42.60 20.04 -35.61
C VAL A 389 -41.60 20.98 -36.30
N PRO A 390 -41.80 22.32 -36.31
CA PRO A 390 -40.93 23.22 -37.07
C PRO A 390 -39.45 23.03 -36.72
N SER A 391 -38.62 22.85 -37.74
CA SER A 391 -37.17 22.84 -37.61
C SER A 391 -36.66 24.25 -37.29
N GLY A 392 -35.59 24.33 -36.50
CA GLY A 392 -34.98 25.60 -36.09
C GLY A 392 -33.46 25.56 -36.26
N ASP A 393 -32.90 26.73 -36.56
CA ASP A 393 -31.46 26.97 -36.53
C ASP A 393 -31.11 27.73 -35.25
N ILE A 394 -30.23 27.16 -34.42
CA ILE A 394 -29.70 27.84 -33.23
C ILE A 394 -28.32 28.40 -33.58
N GLY A 395 -28.22 29.73 -33.61
CA GLY A 395 -26.94 30.43 -33.74
C GLY A 395 -26.20 30.43 -32.40
N VAL A 396 -24.97 29.91 -32.37
CA VAL A 396 -24.15 29.86 -31.15
C VAL A 396 -22.95 30.78 -31.34
N SER A 397 -23.04 31.99 -30.78
CA SER A 397 -22.06 33.06 -30.97
C SER A 397 -21.06 33.23 -29.82
N THR A 398 -21.34 32.73 -28.61
CA THR A 398 -20.47 32.87 -27.43
C THR A 398 -20.36 31.57 -26.61
N CYS A 399 -19.43 31.55 -25.64
CA CYS A 399 -19.19 30.43 -24.71
C CYS A 399 -20.23 30.31 -23.59
N ASP A 400 -21.25 31.17 -23.58
CA ASP A 400 -22.32 31.11 -22.59
C ASP A 400 -23.34 30.02 -22.96
N PRO A 401 -24.04 29.42 -21.97
CA PRO A 401 -25.16 28.54 -22.26
C PRO A 401 -26.20 29.30 -23.10
N VAL A 402 -26.37 28.88 -24.36
CA VAL A 402 -27.42 29.43 -25.22
C VAL A 402 -28.69 28.67 -24.92
N LEU A 403 -29.66 29.37 -24.33
CA LEU A 403 -31.01 28.85 -24.11
C LEU A 403 -31.72 28.82 -25.47
N ALA A 404 -32.17 27.65 -25.90
CA ALA A 404 -32.98 27.51 -27.10
C ALA A 404 -34.31 26.85 -26.73
N THR A 405 -35.33 27.67 -26.52
CA THR A 405 -36.68 27.19 -26.24
C THR A 405 -37.32 26.69 -27.54
N VAL A 406 -37.60 25.40 -27.62
CA VAL A 406 -38.31 24.80 -28.76
C VAL A 406 -39.74 24.52 -28.34
N VAL A 407 -40.63 25.48 -28.56
CA VAL A 407 -42.05 25.30 -28.24
C VAL A 407 -42.66 24.29 -29.21
N LEU A 408 -43.05 23.12 -28.71
CA LEU A 408 -43.80 22.14 -29.50
C LEU A 408 -45.30 22.42 -29.27
N PRO A 409 -46.05 22.87 -30.29
CA PRO A 409 -47.50 22.96 -30.17
C PRO A 409 -48.07 21.54 -30.19
N ILE A 410 -48.37 21.00 -29.01
CA ILE A 410 -49.12 19.75 -28.91
C ILE A 410 -50.60 20.14 -29.05
N ASP A 411 -51.13 20.04 -30.26
CA ASP A 411 -52.56 20.26 -30.48
C ASP A 411 -53.34 19.15 -29.73
N GLY A 412 -54.17 19.54 -28.76
CA GLY A 412 -54.72 18.67 -27.71
C GLY A 412 -55.64 17.54 -28.20
N ALA A 413 -55.83 17.40 -29.51
CA ALA A 413 -56.66 16.36 -30.13
C ALA A 413 -55.95 15.00 -30.32
N LEU A 414 -54.63 14.91 -30.13
CA LEU A 414 -53.85 13.76 -30.65
C LEU A 414 -53.29 12.77 -29.62
N LEU A 415 -53.55 12.91 -28.32
CA LEU A 415 -52.93 12.03 -27.31
C LEU A 415 -53.98 11.44 -26.35
N PRO A 416 -54.38 10.17 -26.52
CA PRO A 416 -55.12 9.43 -25.50
C PRO A 416 -54.30 9.32 -24.21
N ALA A 417 -54.96 9.43 -23.06
CA ALA A 417 -54.32 9.21 -21.77
C ALA A 417 -53.78 7.77 -21.67
N GLY A 418 -52.54 7.61 -21.20
CA GLY A 418 -51.88 6.31 -21.03
C GLY A 418 -50.98 5.84 -22.18
N ASP A 419 -50.90 6.60 -23.28
CA ASP A 419 -49.99 6.27 -24.39
C ASP A 419 -48.53 6.70 -24.12
N THR A 420 -47.60 5.92 -24.66
CA THR A 420 -46.16 6.27 -24.62
C THR A 420 -45.84 7.26 -25.72
N ILE A 421 -45.32 8.43 -25.35
CA ILE A 421 -44.93 9.49 -26.27
C ILE A 421 -43.45 9.32 -26.63
N PHE A 422 -43.16 9.45 -27.93
CA PHE A 422 -41.81 9.42 -28.46
C PHE A 422 -41.47 10.81 -28.98
N VAL A 423 -40.33 11.31 -28.53
CA VAL A 423 -39.72 12.51 -29.09
C VAL A 423 -38.43 12.06 -29.76
N GLN A 424 -38.37 12.29 -31.07
CA GLN A 424 -37.19 12.06 -31.87
C GLN A 424 -36.61 13.41 -32.26
N ILE A 425 -35.31 13.60 -31.99
CA ILE A 425 -34.58 14.80 -32.41
C ILE A 425 -33.44 14.36 -33.31
N ASP A 426 -33.50 14.83 -34.55
CA ASP A 426 -32.51 14.58 -35.59
C ASP A 426 -31.65 15.84 -35.79
N ILE A 427 -30.34 15.70 -35.58
CA ILE A 427 -29.39 16.78 -35.85
C ILE A 427 -29.00 16.70 -37.33
N THR A 428 -29.52 17.62 -38.13
CA THR A 428 -29.42 17.56 -39.59
C THR A 428 -28.22 18.31 -40.15
N LYS A 429 -27.73 19.36 -39.48
CA LYS A 429 -26.54 20.09 -39.93
C LYS A 429 -25.82 20.86 -38.82
N VAL A 430 -24.49 20.87 -38.93
CA VAL A 430 -23.57 21.60 -38.07
C VAL A 430 -22.60 22.39 -38.95
N SER A 431 -22.56 23.72 -38.86
CA SER A 431 -21.59 24.57 -39.59
C SER A 431 -20.77 25.47 -38.66
N GLY A 432 -19.47 25.62 -38.93
CA GLY A 432 -18.51 26.44 -38.16
C GLY A 432 -17.10 25.82 -38.11
N GLY A 433 -16.08 26.55 -38.55
CA GLY A 433 -14.75 26.06 -38.99
C GLY A 433 -13.74 25.58 -37.93
N ALA A 434 -14.16 25.12 -36.76
CA ALA A 434 -13.30 24.33 -35.87
C ALA A 434 -14.18 23.27 -35.19
N LYS A 435 -13.73 22.01 -35.19
CA LYS A 435 -14.47 20.84 -34.68
C LYS A 435 -14.97 21.10 -33.25
N ALA A 436 -16.21 21.56 -33.15
CA ALA A 436 -16.86 21.89 -31.90
C ALA A 436 -17.54 20.65 -31.34
N LYS A 437 -17.23 20.31 -30.09
CA LYS A 437 -17.98 19.38 -29.24
C LYS A 437 -19.45 19.83 -29.17
N ARG A 438 -20.41 18.91 -29.31
CA ARG A 438 -21.84 19.23 -29.26
C ARG A 438 -22.57 18.16 -28.43
N GLY A 439 -23.31 18.62 -27.43
CA GLY A 439 -24.27 17.82 -26.67
C GLY A 439 -25.65 18.45 -26.77
N LEU A 440 -26.69 17.64 -26.69
CA LEU A 440 -28.09 18.06 -26.72
C LEU A 440 -28.72 17.66 -25.37
N THR A 441 -29.27 18.59 -24.60
CA THR A 441 -30.03 18.28 -23.38
C THR A 441 -31.51 18.55 -23.64
N VAL A 442 -32.36 17.56 -23.40
CA VAL A 442 -33.82 17.68 -23.52
C VAL A 442 -34.39 17.77 -22.11
N ALA A 443 -35.09 18.85 -21.76
CA ALA A 443 -35.82 18.98 -20.51
C ALA A 443 -37.34 18.98 -20.76
N PHE A 444 -38.09 18.43 -19.81
CA PHE A 444 -39.54 18.44 -19.82
C PHE A 444 -40.01 19.15 -18.56
N ASP A 445 -40.97 20.05 -18.68
CA ASP A 445 -41.66 20.68 -17.55
C ASP A 445 -43.11 20.16 -17.47
N GLY A 446 -43.60 19.90 -16.26
CA GLY A 446 -45.01 19.59 -16.01
C GLY A 446 -45.47 18.12 -15.94
N LEU A 447 -44.65 17.16 -15.53
CA LEU A 447 -45.09 15.75 -15.35
C LEU A 447 -45.36 15.42 -13.87
N SER A 448 -46.60 15.03 -13.53
CA SER A 448 -46.94 14.49 -12.21
C SER A 448 -46.63 12.98 -12.13
N ALA A 449 -46.20 12.53 -10.96
CA ALA A 449 -45.55 11.23 -10.77
C ALA A 449 -46.50 10.03 -10.87
N ALA A 450 -46.23 9.13 -11.82
CA ALA A 450 -46.25 7.67 -11.65
C ALA A 450 -45.89 6.98 -12.97
N SER A 451 -44.72 6.32 -13.04
CA SER A 451 -44.40 5.06 -13.78
C SER A 451 -42.89 4.94 -14.06
N ASN A 452 -42.37 3.71 -14.02
CA ASN A 452 -40.97 3.38 -14.30
C ASN A 452 -40.56 3.73 -15.74
N LEU A 453 -39.48 4.51 -15.90
CA LEU A 453 -38.83 4.73 -17.18
C LEU A 453 -37.77 3.65 -17.44
N ALA A 454 -37.78 3.08 -18.65
CA ALA A 454 -36.72 2.21 -19.15
C ALA A 454 -36.02 2.88 -20.33
N PHE A 455 -34.68 2.88 -20.32
CA PHE A 455 -33.86 3.37 -21.42
C PHE A 455 -33.63 2.24 -22.43
N LYS A 456 -33.84 2.52 -23.71
CA LYS A 456 -33.34 1.66 -24.79
C LYS A 456 -32.73 2.52 -25.89
N ALA A 457 -31.40 2.56 -25.94
CA ALA A 457 -30.70 3.03 -27.12
C ALA A 457 -30.90 2.00 -28.23
N VAL A 458 -31.55 2.40 -29.32
CA VAL A 458 -31.60 1.61 -30.55
C VAL A 458 -30.58 2.24 -31.49
N ARG A 459 -29.44 1.56 -31.71
CA ARG A 459 -28.58 1.86 -32.86
C ARG A 459 -29.25 1.24 -34.10
N PRO A 460 -29.16 1.85 -35.29
CA PRO A 460 -29.39 1.11 -36.52
C PRO A 460 -28.42 -0.07 -36.65
#